data_AF-A0A0F9PSN4-F1
#
_entry.id   AF-A0A0F9PSN4-F1
#
_cell.length_a   1.000
_cell.length_b   1.000
_cell.length_c   1.000
_cell.angle_alpha   90.00
_cell.angle_beta   90.00
_cell.angle_gamma   90.00
#
_symmetry.space_group_name_H-M   'P 1'
#
loop_
_entity.id
_entity.type
_entity.pdbx_description
1 polymer ?
#
loop_
_entity_poly.entity_id
_entity_poly.type
_entity_poly.pdbx_seq_one_letter_code
_entity_poly.pdbx_strand_id
1 'polypeptide(L)'
;MKLKFKVIIPLVIIISTGFIIYFGFFLLPNLTRRQQDTKIIYIAPYITYTHTCHTHSSGCTGELPNQLINYTVSTNGEISTISDEIITESNGFFQLELETNTNYTIQMQTLINETLYWGSTEFSTSSGSANCITTGQLKLYS
;
A
#
# COMPACT_ATOMS: atom_id res chain seq x y z
N MET A 1 -35.60 23.79 -55.48
CA MET A 1 -34.71 23.98 -54.31
C MET A 1 -35.08 22.95 -53.22
N LYS A 2 -34.65 21.69 -53.36
CA LYS A 2 -34.86 20.64 -52.34
C LYS A 2 -33.51 20.35 -51.68
N LEU A 3 -33.11 21.28 -50.80
CA LEU A 3 -31.81 21.28 -50.16
C LEU A 3 -31.78 20.23 -49.04
N LYS A 4 -30.96 19.20 -49.23
CA LYS A 4 -30.05 18.57 -48.26
C LYS A 4 -30.56 18.19 -46.85
N PHE A 5 -31.85 18.09 -46.59
CA PHE A 5 -32.35 17.72 -45.25
C PHE A 5 -31.97 16.29 -44.82
N LYS A 6 -31.80 15.38 -45.80
CA LYS A 6 -31.53 13.95 -45.54
C LYS A 6 -30.09 13.64 -45.12
N VAL A 7 -29.14 14.54 -45.39
CA VAL A 7 -27.70 14.36 -45.07
C VAL A 7 -27.29 15.11 -43.79
N ILE A 8 -28.02 16.16 -43.42
CA ILE A 8 -27.72 16.98 -42.24
C ILE A 8 -28.05 16.23 -40.94
N ILE A 9 -29.16 15.48 -40.92
CA ILE A 9 -29.60 14.71 -39.74
C ILE A 9 -28.55 13.66 -39.28
N PRO A 10 -28.01 12.77 -40.14
CA PRO A 10 -27.00 11.79 -39.70
C PRO A 10 -25.68 12.45 -39.29
N LEU A 11 -25.29 13.57 -39.93
CA LEU A 11 -24.05 14.28 -39.61
C LEU A 11 -24.13 14.94 -38.21
N VAL A 12 -25.26 15.55 -37.86
CA VAL A 12 -25.48 16.16 -36.54
C VAL A 12 -25.49 15.10 -35.44
N ILE A 13 -26.07 13.92 -35.71
CA ILE A 13 -26.06 12.80 -34.75
C ILE A 13 -24.62 12.33 -34.49
N ILE A 14 -23.81 12.11 -35.54
CA ILE A 14 -22.40 11.69 -35.42
C ILE A 14 -21.55 12.72 -34.66
N ILE A 15 -21.77 14.01 -34.90
CA ILE A 15 -21.06 15.07 -34.19
C ILE A 15 -21.49 15.10 -32.72
N SER A 16 -22.79 14.94 -32.43
CA SER A 16 -23.29 14.92 -31.04
C SER A 16 -22.80 13.70 -30.25
N THR A 17 -22.79 12.50 -30.85
CA THR A 17 -22.26 11.29 -30.20
C THR A 17 -20.74 11.36 -30.06
N GLY A 18 -20.02 11.84 -31.07
CA GLY A 18 -18.57 12.08 -30.97
C GLY A 18 -18.22 13.09 -29.88
N PHE A 19 -19.01 14.16 -29.74
CA PHE A 19 -18.81 15.16 -28.70
C PHE A 19 -19.12 14.62 -27.31
N ILE A 20 -20.19 13.83 -27.13
CA ILE A 20 -20.52 13.19 -25.84
C ILE A 20 -19.43 12.19 -25.42
N ILE A 21 -18.92 11.38 -26.34
CA ILE A 21 -17.86 10.39 -26.05
C ILE A 21 -16.54 11.11 -25.72
N TYR A 22 -16.17 12.13 -26.51
CA TYR A 22 -14.96 12.92 -26.27
C TYR A 22 -15.04 13.69 -24.94
N PHE A 23 -16.17 14.33 -24.65
CA PHE A 23 -16.38 15.08 -23.42
C PHE A 23 -16.48 14.17 -22.20
N GLY A 24 -17.07 12.97 -22.33
CA GLY A 24 -17.09 11.96 -21.27
C GLY A 24 -15.70 11.42 -20.96
N PHE A 25 -14.87 11.14 -21.97
CA PHE A 25 -13.50 10.65 -21.78
C PHE A 25 -12.56 11.75 -21.22
N PHE A 26 -12.82 13.02 -21.57
CA PHE A 26 -12.04 14.17 -21.10
C PHE A 26 -12.45 14.67 -19.70
N LEU A 27 -13.73 14.54 -19.32
CA LEU A 27 -14.18 14.89 -17.97
C LEU A 27 -13.96 13.77 -16.95
N LEU A 28 -13.82 12.53 -17.39
CA LEU A 28 -13.74 11.36 -16.52
C LEU A 28 -12.48 10.51 -16.72
N PRO A 29 -11.27 11.06 -16.98
CA PRO A 29 -10.07 10.24 -17.16
C PRO A 29 -9.66 9.47 -15.88
N ASN A 30 -10.24 9.84 -14.73
CA ASN A 30 -9.92 9.28 -13.42
C ASN A 30 -11.01 8.37 -12.82
N LEU A 31 -12.12 8.11 -13.53
CA LEU A 31 -13.22 7.29 -12.99
C LEU A 31 -12.90 5.78 -12.87
N THR A 32 -11.74 5.33 -13.31
CA THR A 32 -11.32 3.92 -13.21
C THR A 32 -10.42 3.62 -12.02
N ARG A 33 -10.05 4.60 -11.19
CA ARG A 33 -9.43 4.28 -9.90
C ARG A 33 -10.54 3.85 -8.95
N ARG A 34 -10.80 2.54 -8.90
CA ARG A 34 -11.59 1.96 -7.81
C ARG A 34 -10.92 2.43 -6.51
N GLN A 35 -11.63 3.18 -5.68
CA GLN A 35 -11.14 3.55 -4.36
C GLN A 35 -10.97 2.23 -3.60
N GLN A 36 -9.73 1.75 -3.52
CA GLN A 36 -9.36 0.56 -2.77
C GLN A 36 -9.44 0.94 -1.29
N ASP A 37 -10.16 0.15 -0.51
CA ASP A 37 -10.17 0.34 0.95
C ASP A 37 -8.79 -0.03 1.51
N THR A 38 -8.27 0.83 2.37
CA THR A 38 -6.98 0.67 3.04
C THR A 38 -7.15 0.30 4.51
N LYS A 39 -6.11 -0.32 5.09
CA LYS A 39 -6.04 -0.70 6.51
C LYS A 39 -4.71 -0.25 7.08
N ILE A 40 -4.74 0.31 8.29
CA ILE A 40 -3.54 0.64 9.07
C ILE A 40 -3.01 -0.62 9.74
N ILE A 41 -1.74 -0.91 9.49
CA ILE A 41 -0.99 -2.05 10.03
C ILE A 41 0.16 -1.53 10.88
N TYR A 42 0.24 -2.01 12.12
CA TYR A 42 1.30 -1.68 13.07
C TYR A 42 2.37 -2.77 13.05
N ILE A 43 3.63 -2.39 12.90
CA ILE A 43 4.76 -3.31 12.78
C ILE A 43 5.79 -2.99 13.86
N ALA A 44 6.18 -3.99 14.64
CA ALA A 44 7.30 -3.93 15.57
C ALA A 44 8.41 -4.90 15.13
N PRO A 45 9.44 -4.41 14.43
CA PRO A 45 10.61 -5.21 14.12
C PRO A 45 11.41 -5.50 15.40
N TYR A 46 12.13 -6.61 15.41
CA TYR A 46 12.90 -7.04 16.58
C TYR A 46 14.16 -7.82 16.16
N ILE A 47 15.14 -7.90 17.05
CA ILE A 47 16.40 -8.65 16.83
C ILE A 47 16.41 -9.88 17.74
N THR A 48 16.19 -9.68 19.04
CA THR A 48 16.39 -10.69 20.08
C THR A 48 15.08 -11.24 20.60
N TYR A 49 14.09 -10.38 20.87
CA TYR A 49 12.87 -10.80 21.55
C TYR A 49 11.62 -10.19 20.93
N THR A 50 10.54 -10.95 21.00
CA THR A 50 9.22 -10.52 20.56
C THR A 50 8.14 -11.10 21.47
N HIS A 51 6.90 -10.69 21.24
CA HIS A 51 5.71 -11.28 21.86
C HIS A 51 4.63 -11.45 20.79
N THR A 52 3.69 -12.36 21.04
CA THR A 52 2.54 -12.54 20.15
C THR A 52 1.57 -11.38 20.32
N CYS A 53 1.19 -10.75 19.21
CA CYS A 53 0.17 -9.70 19.22
C CYS A 53 -0.70 -9.81 17.96
N HIS A 54 -2.03 -9.81 18.15
CA HIS A 54 -2.98 -9.92 17.04
C HIS A 54 -3.69 -8.59 16.75
N THR A 55 -4.01 -7.85 17.81
CA THR A 55 -4.63 -6.52 17.73
C THR A 55 -3.74 -5.51 18.44
N HIS A 56 -3.30 -4.48 17.72
CA HIS A 56 -2.46 -3.44 18.30
C HIS A 56 -3.22 -2.69 19.40
N SER A 57 -2.54 -2.46 20.52
CA SER A 57 -3.05 -1.75 21.69
C SER A 57 -1.95 -0.83 22.21
N SER A 58 -2.32 0.28 22.85
CA SER A 58 -1.36 1.26 23.40
C SER A 58 -0.45 0.69 24.50
N GLY A 59 -0.79 -0.48 25.07
CA GLY A 59 0.04 -1.18 26.06
C GLY A 59 1.15 -2.06 25.47
N CYS A 60 1.25 -2.20 24.14
CA CYS A 60 2.28 -3.00 23.50
C CYS A 60 3.60 -2.22 23.38
N THR A 61 4.73 -2.89 23.61
CA THR A 61 6.07 -2.32 23.43
C THR A 61 6.96 -3.30 22.66
N GLY A 62 7.53 -2.82 21.56
CA GLY A 62 8.52 -3.51 20.74
C GLY A 62 9.96 -3.25 21.20
N GLU A 63 10.88 -4.08 20.71
CA GLU A 63 12.30 -4.06 21.11
C GLU A 63 13.07 -2.83 20.63
N LEU A 64 12.67 -2.24 19.49
CA LEU A 64 13.45 -1.24 18.77
C LEU A 64 12.76 0.14 18.77
N PRO A 65 12.79 0.92 19.87
CA PRO A 65 12.21 2.26 19.92
C PRO A 65 13.10 3.31 19.25
N ASN A 66 12.49 4.30 18.58
CA ASN A 66 13.19 5.41 17.91
C ASN A 66 14.30 4.96 16.93
N GLN A 67 14.10 3.82 16.28
CA GLN A 67 15.05 3.21 15.36
C GLN A 67 14.66 3.51 13.91
N LEU A 68 15.63 3.93 13.10
CA LEU A 68 15.43 4.11 11.65
C LEU A 68 15.34 2.74 10.96
N ILE A 69 14.25 2.51 10.24
CA ILE A 69 13.97 1.28 9.49
C ILE A 69 13.83 1.65 8.02
N ASN A 70 14.64 1.02 7.18
CA ASN A 70 14.47 1.07 5.73
C ASN A 70 13.64 -0.15 5.35
N TYR A 71 12.51 0.06 4.69
CA TYR A 71 11.60 -1.03 4.38
C TYR A 71 11.23 -1.06 2.90
N THR A 72 10.91 -2.25 2.43
CA THR A 72 10.38 -2.51 1.09
C THR A 72 9.14 -3.38 1.23
N VAL A 73 8.00 -2.89 0.76
CA VAL A 73 6.74 -3.63 0.68
C VAL A 73 6.54 -4.09 -0.75
N SER A 74 6.28 -5.38 -0.96
CA SER A 74 5.99 -5.97 -2.26
C SER A 74 4.78 -6.89 -2.21
N THR A 75 4.12 -7.07 -3.34
CA THR A 75 2.95 -7.94 -3.53
C THR A 75 3.25 -9.05 -4.53
N ASN A 76 2.84 -10.28 -4.24
CA ASN A 76 3.04 -11.42 -5.15
C ASN A 76 2.07 -11.35 -6.34
N GLY A 77 2.43 -10.62 -7.40
CA GLY A 77 1.72 -10.63 -8.69
C GLY A 77 1.31 -9.26 -9.24
N GLU A 78 1.46 -8.19 -8.47
CA GLU A 78 1.23 -6.82 -8.92
C GLU A 78 2.47 -5.96 -8.67
N ILE A 79 2.78 -5.09 -9.63
CA ILE A 79 3.99 -4.25 -9.71
C ILE A 79 3.87 -3.08 -8.72
N SER A 80 3.59 -3.36 -7.44
CA SER A 80 3.63 -2.37 -6.37
C SER A 80 4.75 -2.73 -5.41
N THR A 81 5.92 -2.15 -5.67
CA THR A 81 7.03 -2.10 -4.73
C THR A 81 7.09 -0.69 -4.16
N ILE A 82 6.90 -0.55 -2.85
CA ILE A 82 7.10 0.71 -2.12
C ILE A 82 8.36 0.53 -1.29
N SER A 83 9.33 1.44 -1.46
CA SER A 83 10.54 1.50 -0.65
C SER A 83 10.61 2.86 0.02
N ASP A 84 10.78 2.89 1.33
CA ASP A 84 10.88 4.12 2.12
C ASP A 84 11.67 3.91 3.42
N GLU A 85 11.88 4.99 4.16
CA GLU A 85 12.50 5.01 5.48
C GLU A 85 11.52 5.55 6.54
N ILE A 86 11.50 4.92 7.72
CA ILE A 86 10.64 5.35 8.82
C ILE A 86 11.34 5.16 10.17
N ILE A 87 11.10 6.08 11.10
CA ILE A 87 11.57 5.96 12.48
C ILE A 87 10.47 5.31 13.30
N THR A 88 10.78 4.23 14.03
CA THR A 88 9.83 3.64 14.98
C THR A 88 9.50 4.61 16.10
N GLU A 89 8.27 4.56 16.59
CA GLU A 89 7.83 5.36 17.72
C GLU A 89 8.53 4.95 19.02
N SER A 90 8.29 5.70 20.09
CA SER A 90 8.83 5.43 21.42
C SER A 90 8.46 4.04 21.98
N ASN A 91 7.38 3.45 21.49
CA ASN A 91 6.95 2.09 21.84
C ASN A 91 7.54 1.01 20.90
N GLY A 92 8.39 1.37 19.93
CA GLY A 92 9.01 0.44 18.99
C GLY A 92 8.16 0.01 17.80
N PHE A 93 7.01 0.64 17.57
CA PHE A 93 6.17 0.37 16.41
C PHE A 93 6.31 1.44 15.32
N PHE A 94 6.04 1.07 14.08
CA PHE A 94 5.71 2.00 13.01
C PHE A 94 4.44 1.52 12.30
N GLN A 95 3.78 2.40 11.53
CA GLN A 95 2.53 2.08 10.87
C GLN A 95 2.63 2.23 9.34
N LEU A 96 1.97 1.32 8.62
CA LEU A 96 1.79 1.39 7.18
C LEU A 96 0.30 1.36 6.84
N GLU A 97 -0.10 2.15 5.86
CA GLU A 97 -1.43 2.09 5.26
C GLU A 97 -1.37 1.23 3.99
N LEU A 98 -2.01 0.06 4.03
CA LEU A 98 -1.95 -0.95 2.95
C LEU A 98 -3.34 -1.26 2.42
N GLU A 99 -3.44 -1.65 1.15
CA GLU A 99 -4.72 -2.05 0.55
C GLU A 99 -5.25 -3.32 1.21
N THR A 100 -6.57 -3.43 1.33
CA THR A 100 -7.24 -4.60 1.90
C THR A 100 -7.28 -5.79 0.94
N ASN A 101 -7.40 -7.01 1.49
CA ASN A 101 -7.47 -8.26 0.72
C ASN A 101 -6.26 -8.59 -0.16
N THR A 102 -5.07 -8.17 0.27
CA THR A 102 -3.80 -8.34 -0.45
C THR A 102 -2.77 -9.05 0.44
N ASN A 103 -1.90 -9.85 -0.18
CA ASN A 103 -0.77 -10.48 0.49
C ASN A 103 0.51 -9.69 0.19
N TYR A 104 1.22 -9.32 1.25
CA TYR A 104 2.42 -8.51 1.22
C TYR A 104 3.62 -9.27 1.77
N THR A 105 4.78 -8.96 1.20
CA THR A 105 6.09 -9.26 1.77
C THR A 105 6.73 -7.95 2.16
N ILE A 106 7.04 -7.79 3.45
CA ILE A 106 7.68 -6.60 4.01
C ILE A 106 9.12 -6.98 4.37
N GLN A 107 10.06 -6.45 3.61
CA GLN A 107 11.48 -6.51 3.91
C GLN A 107 11.87 -5.29 4.73
N MET A 108 12.72 -5.47 5.71
CA MET A 108 13.14 -4.42 6.63
C MET A 108 14.63 -4.55 6.90
N GLN A 109 15.30 -3.42 7.01
CA GLN A 109 16.68 -3.35 7.43
C GLN A 109 16.92 -2.15 8.34
N THR A 110 17.94 -2.27 9.18
CA THR A 110 18.36 -1.19 10.06
C THR A 110 19.85 -1.29 10.38
N LEU A 111 20.46 -0.15 10.72
CA LEU A 111 21.85 -0.06 11.15
C LEU A 111 21.91 0.25 12.65
N ILE A 112 22.63 -0.58 13.39
CA ILE A 112 22.89 -0.38 14.83
C ILE A 112 24.40 -0.50 15.02
N ASN A 113 25.06 0.58 15.46
CA ASN A 113 26.52 0.63 15.61
C ASN A 113 27.25 0.14 14.34
N GLU A 114 26.89 0.70 13.18
CA GLU A 114 27.44 0.35 11.86
C GLU A 114 27.19 -1.11 11.42
N THR A 115 26.43 -1.88 12.21
CA THR A 115 26.09 -3.27 11.91
C THR A 115 24.73 -3.33 11.24
N LEU A 116 24.67 -3.95 10.06
CA LEU A 116 23.44 -4.10 9.29
C LEU A 116 22.64 -5.31 9.80
N TYR A 117 21.37 -5.06 10.13
CA TYR A 117 20.38 -6.09 10.43
C TYR A 117 19.32 -6.07 9.34
N TRP A 118 18.88 -7.25 8.91
CA TRP A 118 17.91 -7.41 7.84
C TRP A 118 16.94 -8.56 8.13
N GLY A 119 15.70 -8.42 7.70
CA GLY A 119 14.68 -9.45 7.82
C GLY A 119 13.53 -9.25 6.84
N SER A 120 12.68 -10.26 6.75
CA SER A 120 11.48 -10.23 5.92
C SER A 120 10.32 -10.90 6.66
N THR A 121 9.12 -10.40 6.47
CA THR A 121 7.89 -11.01 7.01
C THR A 121 6.78 -10.95 5.98
N GLU A 122 5.95 -11.99 5.96
CA GLU A 122 4.77 -12.07 5.11
C GLU A 122 3.52 -11.70 5.91
N PHE A 123 2.58 -11.02 5.26
CA PHE A 123 1.37 -10.55 5.91
C PHE A 123 0.19 -10.45 4.94
N SER A 124 -1.02 -10.74 5.44
CA SER A 124 -2.27 -10.63 4.68
C SER A 124 -3.16 -9.53 5.25
N THR A 125 -3.72 -8.69 4.40
CA THR A 125 -4.75 -7.70 4.77
C THR A 125 -6.17 -8.21 4.54
N SER A 126 -6.35 -9.53 4.41
CA SER A 126 -7.67 -10.15 4.28
C SER A 126 -8.55 -9.93 5.52
N SER A 127 -9.87 -10.01 5.34
CA SER A 127 -10.84 -9.87 6.44
C SER A 127 -10.52 -10.80 7.62
N GLY A 128 -10.53 -10.26 8.84
CA GLY A 128 -10.19 -11.00 10.06
C GLY A 128 -8.68 -11.16 10.32
N SER A 129 -7.81 -10.70 9.41
CA SER A 129 -6.37 -10.71 9.65
C SER A 129 -5.97 -9.74 10.78
N ALA A 130 -4.86 -10.06 11.45
CA ALA A 130 -4.24 -9.21 12.45
C ALA A 130 -4.02 -7.78 11.92
N ASN A 131 -3.88 -6.80 12.81
CA ASN A 131 -3.39 -5.46 12.44
C ASN A 131 -2.06 -5.13 13.12
N CYS A 132 -1.49 -6.10 13.85
CA CYS A 132 -0.23 -5.99 14.55
C CYS A 132 0.73 -7.07 14.05
N ILE A 133 1.92 -6.67 13.64
CA ILE A 133 2.96 -7.55 13.10
C ILE A 133 4.16 -7.48 14.04
N THR A 134 4.38 -8.56 14.77
CA THR A 134 5.54 -8.74 15.68
C THR A 134 6.45 -9.88 15.24
N THR A 135 6.25 -10.38 14.02
CA THR A 135 6.96 -11.53 13.43
C THR A 135 8.18 -11.14 12.58
N GLY A 136 8.43 -9.84 12.39
CA GLY A 136 9.53 -9.32 11.58
C GLY A 136 10.88 -9.34 12.28
N GLN A 137 11.49 -10.52 12.44
CA GLN A 137 12.82 -10.64 13.02
C GLN A 137 13.90 -10.13 12.05
N LEU A 138 14.74 -9.22 12.52
CA LEU A 138 15.94 -8.74 11.84
C LEU A 138 17.14 -9.52 12.36
N LYS A 139 17.85 -10.19 11.46
CA LYS A 139 19.06 -10.93 11.76
C LYS A 139 20.27 -10.16 11.25
N LEU A 140 21.43 -10.43 11.85
CA LEU A 140 22.70 -9.90 11.37
C LEU A 140 22.85 -10.25 9.88
N TYR A 141 23.08 -9.22 9.05
CA TYR A 141 23.34 -9.40 7.63
C TYR A 141 24.82 -9.77 7.45
N SER A 142 25.10 -11.03 7.09
CA SER A 142 26.44 -11.57 6.85
C SER A 142 26.78 -11.65 5.38
#